data_AF-A0A498DPT1-F1
#
_entry.id   AF-A0A498DPT1-F1
#
_cell.length_a   1.000
_cell.length_b   1.000
_cell.length_c   1.000
_cell.angle_alpha   90.00
_cell.angle_beta   90.00
_cell.angle_gamma   90.00
#
_symmetry.space_group_name_H-M   'P 1'
#
loop_
_entity.id
_entity.type
_entity.pdbx_description
1 polymer ?
#
loop_
_entity_poly.entity_id
_entity_poly.type
_entity_poly.pdbx_seq_one_letter_code
_entity_poly.pdbx_strand_id
1 'polypeptide(L)' 'MHASEIAVRRLRYRLNRQGMLELDAWLSPLLHADFDDDGVMDAINLLLQCEPPELQAMMRGEKDVPECLKIWL' A
#
# COMPACT_ATOMS: atom_id res chain seq x y z
N MET A 1 2.48 10.65 -14.95
CA MET A 1 2.56 9.87 -16.22
C MET A 1 1.56 8.76 -16.04
N HIS A 2 0.40 8.71 -16.72
CA HIS A 2 -0.68 7.79 -16.32
C HIS A 2 -0.16 6.37 -16.09
N ALA A 3 -0.42 5.83 -14.90
CA ALA A 3 -0.08 4.47 -14.54
C ALA A 3 -0.67 3.52 -15.59
N SER A 4 0.16 2.69 -16.21
CA SER A 4 -0.37 1.70 -17.15
C SER A 4 -1.35 0.79 -16.40
N GLU A 5 -2.47 0.42 -17.03
CA GLU A 5 -3.49 -0.46 -16.44
C GLU A 5 -2.89 -1.77 -15.88
N ILE A 6 -1.80 -2.25 -16.51
CA ILE A 6 -1.03 -3.42 -16.07
C ILE A 6 -0.35 -3.17 -14.71
N ALA A 7 0.22 -1.98 -14.49
CA ALA A 7 0.86 -1.62 -13.24
C ALA A 7 -0.16 -1.62 -12.08
N VAL A 8 -1.31 -0.99 -12.29
CA VAL A 8 -2.40 -0.94 -11.29
C VAL A 8 -2.90 -2.35 -10.95
N ARG A 9 -3.11 -3.21 -11.95
CA ARG A 9 -3.52 -4.61 -11.72
C ARG A 9 -2.50 -5.40 -10.91
N ARG A 10 -1.19 -5.24 -11.20
CA ARG A 10 -0.12 -5.89 -10.43
C ARG A 10 -0.08 -5.41 -8.98
N LEU A 11 -0.26 -4.12 -8.78
CA LEU A 11 -0.20 -3.49 -7.47
C LEU A 11 -1.38 -3.94 -6.59
N ARG A 12 -2.60 -3.96 -7.14
CA ARG A 12 -3.78 -4.55 -6.48
C ARG A 12 -3.60 -6.03 -6.13
N TYR A 13 -2.97 -6.80 -7.01
CA TYR A 13 -2.70 -8.21 -6.72
C TYR A 13 -1.74 -8.37 -5.53
N ARG A 14 -0.68 -7.55 -5.47
CA ARG A 14 0.28 -7.59 -4.36
C ARG A 14 -0.36 -7.16 -3.04
N LEU A 15 -1.17 -6.11 -3.03
CA LEU A 15 -1.91 -5.67 -1.83
C LEU A 15 -2.76 -6.80 -1.22
N ASN A 16 -3.38 -7.64 -2.06
CA ASN A 16 -4.20 -8.78 -1.62
C ASN A 16 -3.41 -10.05 -1.26
N ARG A 17 -2.07 -10.01 -1.27
CA ARG A 17 -1.21 -11.18 -1.04
C ARG A 17 0.00 -10.84 -0.16
N GLN A 18 -0.22 -10.33 1.04
CA GLN A 18 0.86 -10.21 2.03
C GLN A 18 1.17 -11.56 2.71
N GLY A 19 0.23 -12.50 2.69
CA GLY A 19 0.39 -13.79 3.37
C GLY A 19 0.15 -13.72 4.89
N MET A 20 -0.38 -12.59 5.37
CA MET A 20 -0.79 -12.35 6.75
C MET A 20 -2.13 -11.62 6.75
N LEU A 21 -3.16 -12.25 7.33
CA LEU A 21 -4.53 -11.72 7.33
C LEU A 21 -4.64 -10.32 7.94
N GLU A 22 -3.86 -10.02 8.97
CA GLU A 22 -3.84 -8.70 9.61
C GLU A 22 -3.34 -7.61 8.66
N LEU A 23 -2.25 -7.90 7.93
CA LEU A 23 -1.70 -6.96 6.94
C LEU A 23 -2.60 -6.86 5.71
N ASP A 24 -3.19 -7.97 5.26
CA ASP A 24 -4.14 -7.97 4.15
C ASP A 24 -5.37 -7.08 4.49
N ALA A 25 -5.89 -7.19 5.71
CA ALA A 25 -6.99 -6.36 6.18
C ALA A 25 -6.60 -4.88 6.32
N TRP A 26 -5.43 -4.60 6.89
CA TRP A 26 -4.92 -3.24 7.06
C TRP A 26 -4.63 -2.55 5.73
N LEU A 27 -4.05 -3.24 4.74
CA LEU A 27 -3.74 -2.68 3.42
C LEU A 27 -4.93 -2.64 2.46
N SER A 28 -6.02 -3.35 2.75
CA SER A 28 -7.22 -3.41 1.89
C SER A 28 -7.80 -2.05 1.48
N PRO A 29 -7.86 -1.01 2.34
CA PRO A 29 -8.35 0.32 1.96
C PRO A 29 -7.58 0.94 0.79
N LEU A 30 -6.29 0.62 0.62
CA LEU A 30 -5.46 1.12 -0.48
C LEU A 30 -5.92 0.61 -1.85
N LEU A 31 -6.74 -0.45 -1.92
CA LEU A 31 -7.33 -0.91 -3.17
C LEU A 31 -8.29 0.13 -3.79
N HIS A 32 -8.79 1.05 -2.97
CA HIS A 32 -9.65 2.16 -3.35
C HIS A 32 -8.90 3.50 -3.48
N ALA A 33 -7.57 3.49 -3.34
CA ALA A 33 -6.76 4.68 -3.50
C ALA A 33 -6.73 5.16 -4.97
N ASP A 34 -6.42 6.44 -5.16
CA ASP A 34 -6.29 7.02 -6.48
C ASP A 34 -4.95 6.61 -7.11
N PHE A 35 -4.99 5.63 -8.02
CA PHE A 35 -3.80 5.14 -8.72
C PHE A 35 -3.39 6.00 -9.93
N ASP A 36 -4.16 7.03 -10.27
CA ASP A 36 -3.75 8.02 -11.28
C ASP A 36 -2.83 9.09 -10.67
N ASP A 37 -2.78 9.22 -9.34
CA ASP A 37 -1.81 10.03 -8.62
C ASP A 37 -0.46 9.28 -8.51
N ASP A 38 0.55 9.79 -9.20
CA ASP A 38 1.91 9.25 -9.20
C ASP A 38 2.47 9.14 -7.76
N GLY A 39 2.14 10.07 -6.86
CA GLY A 39 2.59 10.07 -5.46
C GLY A 39 1.94 8.98 -4.62
N VAL A 40 0.69 8.63 -4.88
CA VAL A 40 -0.01 7.51 -4.22
C VAL A 40 0.57 6.19 -4.70
N MET A 41 0.75 6.04 -6.01
CA MET A 41 1.37 4.86 -6.62
C MET A 41 2.76 4.59 -6.06
N ASP A 42 3.62 5.61 -6.01
CA ASP A 42 4.99 5.47 -5.50
C ASP A 42 5.00 5.10 -4.02
N ALA A 43 4.14 5.73 -3.21
CA ALA A 43 4.03 5.42 -1.79
C ALA A 43 3.55 3.97 -1.52
N ILE A 44 2.58 3.48 -2.30
CA ILE A 44 2.13 2.08 -2.16
C ILE A 44 3.23 1.11 -2.62
N ASN A 45 3.96 1.43 -3.68
CA ASN A 45 5.10 0.61 -4.10
C ASN A 45 6.19 0.57 -3.03
N LEU A 46 6.46 1.68 -2.33
CA LEU A 46 7.38 1.72 -1.19
C LEU A 46 6.90 0.84 -0.04
N LEU A 47 5.62 0.91 0.34
CA LEU A 47 5.04 0.00 1.35
C LEU A 47 5.20 -1.48 0.95
N LEU A 48 4.93 -1.83 -0.31
CA LEU A 48 5.04 -3.20 -0.80
C LEU A 48 6.50 -3.71 -0.94
N GLN A 49 7.49 -2.85 -0.69
CA GLN A 49 8.91 -3.21 -0.58
C GLN A 49 9.35 -3.39 0.88
N CYS A 50 8.56 -2.92 1.86
CA CYS A 50 8.83 -3.12 3.26
C CYS A 50 8.63 -4.59 3.67
N GLU A 51 9.47 -5.04 4.59
CA GLU A 51 9.33 -6.36 5.19
C GLU A 51 8.11 -6.41 6.14
N PRO A 52 7.50 -7.58 6.36
CA PRO A 52 6.32 -7.69 7.22
C PRO A 52 6.44 -7.06 8.62
N PRO A 53 7.60 -7.16 9.34
CA PRO A 53 7.77 -6.48 10.62
C PRO A 53 7.69 -4.95 10.52
N GLU A 54 8.17 -4.35 9.42
CA GLU A 54 8.10 -2.90 9.23
C GLU A 54 6.67 -2.44 8.98
N LEU A 55 5.92 -3.21 8.20
CA LEU A 55 4.49 -2.96 7.96
C LEU A 55 3.68 -3.06 9.25
N GLN A 56 4.00 -4.03 10.11
CA GLN A 56 3.38 -4.14 11.43
C GLN A 56 3.71 -2.96 12.34
N ALA A 57 4.95 -2.46 12.32
CA ALA A 57 5.32 -1.26 13.08
C ALA A 57 4.52 -0.04 12.61
N MET A 58 4.31 0.11 11.30
CA MET A 58 3.45 1.17 10.75
C MET A 58 1.99 1.00 11.17
N MET A 59 1.44 -0.22 11.10
CA MET A 59 0.09 -0.54 11.55
C MET A 59 -0.13 -0.23 13.05
N ARG A 60 0.90 -0.43 13.88
CA ARG A 60 0.88 -0.13 15.32
C ARG A 60 1.13 1.34 15.65
N GLY A 61 1.43 2.18 14.65
CA GLY A 61 1.82 3.58 14.83
C GLY A 61 3.22 3.78 15.40
N GLU A 62 4.06 2.73 15.40
CA GLU A 62 5.46 2.77 15.83
C GLU A 62 6.38 3.33 14.73
N LYS A 63 5.95 3.26 13.48
CA LYS A 63 6.61 3.84 12.30
C LYS A 63 5.61 4.68 11.50
N ASP A 64 6.07 5.78 10.93
CA ASP A 64 5.21 6.62 10.09
C ASP A 64 4.84 5.95 8.77
N VAL A 65 3.57 6.03 8.42
CA VAL A 65 3.05 5.74 7.08
C VAL A 65 3.28 6.97 6.18
N PRO A 66 3.56 6.81 4.87
CA PRO A 66 3.64 7.93 3.94
C PRO A 66 2.42 8.86 4.04
N GLU A 67 2.64 10.18 4.08
CA GLU A 67 1.57 11.16 4.35
C GLU A 67 0.39 11.04 3.37
N CYS A 68 0.67 10.84 2.08
CA CYS A 68 -0.36 10.65 1.07
C CYS A 68 -1.24 9.43 1.34
N LEU A 69 -0.76 8.43 2.09
CA LEU A 69 -1.50 7.20 2.38
C LEU A 69 -2.31 7.25 3.68
N LYS A 70 -2.07 8.22 4.55
CA LYS A 70 -2.74 8.38 5.86
C LYS A 70 -4.27 8.62 5.75
N ILE A 71 -4.75 9.02 4.57
CA ILE A 71 -6.20 9.14 4.34
C ILE A 71 -6.90 7.79 4.17
N TRP A 72 -6.13 6.72 3.92
CA TRP A 72 -6.62 5.35 3.75
C TRP A 72 -6.21 4.40 4.89
N LEU A 73 -5.12 4.69 5.62
CA LEU A 73 -4.54 3.85 6.69
C LEU A 73 -4.49 4.60 8.02
#